data_AF-A0A963MEE0-F1
#
_entry.id   AF-A0A963MEE0-F1
#
_cell.length_a   1.000
_cell.length_b   1.000
_cell.length_c   1.000
_cell.angle_alpha   90.00
_cell.angle_beta   90.00
_cell.angle_gamma   90.00
#
_symmetry.space_group_name_H-M   'P 1'
#
loop_
_entity.id
_entity.type
_entity.pdbx_description
1 polymer ?
#
loop_
_entity_poly.entity_id
_entity_poly.type
_entity_poly.pdbx_seq_one_letter_code
_entity_poly.pdbx_strand_id
1 'polypeptide(L)'
;MKRLCAAVCAAFLAHGVVHAEMDDLVRKALAMTESGQARQAYDLLEPHEVRRAGDPDFDTVFGIAANQSGEHARAVMALERVTIVQPGNTRARAELGRAMFAVGDSKSARTLLEQAKAQGAPAEAALTIDQFLRAIDVAEAQMRSSIKAYVELGVGHDSNVSSGPGNPNVAVPVIGGVVLGANSVKRDASFANLGAGVSGRHVLDSRWSIVGNASLNKRANRNESVFNNDQVNLLGGVSYRVDRQEFTLAAVYEDYHYNGSTNRTQRGLVGEWAYRIDDQREVGAYVQWS
;
A
#
# COMPACT_ATOMS: atom_id res chain seq x y z
N MET A 1 68.37 28.88 52.69
CA MET A 1 67.79 27.88 51.76
C MET A 1 66.31 28.17 51.59
N LYS A 2 65.89 28.53 50.36
CA LYS A 2 64.71 28.02 49.62
C LYS A 2 63.48 27.66 50.51
N ARG A 3 62.29 28.22 50.31
CA ARG A 3 61.43 27.92 49.15
C ARG A 3 60.31 28.95 48.94
N LEU A 4 60.06 29.16 47.66
CA LEU A 4 59.03 29.93 46.97
C LEU A 4 57.75 29.09 46.77
N CYS A 5 56.71 29.74 46.24
CA CYS A 5 55.54 29.21 45.51
C CYS A 5 54.34 28.76 46.34
N ALA A 6 53.08 28.96 45.92
CA ALA A 6 52.46 29.80 44.90
C ALA A 6 50.94 29.67 45.15
N ALA A 7 50.20 30.76 45.19
CA ALA A 7 48.75 30.73 45.27
C ALA A 7 48.18 30.46 43.86
N VAL A 8 47.57 29.29 43.67
CA VAL A 8 46.82 28.96 42.45
C VAL A 8 45.36 29.31 42.70
N CYS A 9 44.89 30.39 42.06
CA CYS A 9 43.46 30.69 41.96
C CYS A 9 42.85 29.75 40.93
N ALA A 10 41.94 28.89 41.37
CA ALA A 10 41.09 28.10 40.49
C ALA A 10 39.99 29.00 39.92
N ALA A 11 40.09 29.33 38.63
CA ALA A 11 39.01 29.97 37.89
C ALA A 11 37.97 28.91 37.50
N PHE A 12 36.82 28.91 38.17
CA PHE A 12 35.63 28.20 37.72
C PHE A 12 35.08 28.91 36.48
N LEU A 13 35.27 28.31 35.30
CA LEU A 13 34.51 28.68 34.10
C LEU A 13 33.09 28.11 34.23
N ALA A 14 32.19 28.94 34.78
CA ALA A 14 30.76 28.71 34.67
C ALA A 14 30.36 28.80 33.19
N HIS A 15 30.13 27.65 32.57
CA HIS A 15 29.44 27.58 31.28
C HIS A 15 27.97 27.83 31.56
N GLY A 16 27.57 29.10 31.52
CA GLY A 16 26.16 29.46 31.45
C GLY A 16 25.60 28.93 30.15
N VAL A 17 24.79 27.87 30.22
CA VAL A 17 23.87 27.51 29.14
C VAL A 17 22.82 28.62 29.12
N VAL A 18 23.07 29.65 28.31
CA VAL A 18 22.07 30.65 27.97
C VAL A 18 21.05 29.92 27.11
N HIS A 19 19.96 29.44 27.72
CA HIS A 19 18.75 29.15 26.98
C HIS A 19 18.28 30.49 26.41
N ALA A 20 18.59 30.75 25.13
CA ALA A 20 18.05 31.88 24.42
C ALA A 20 16.52 31.74 24.43
N GLU A 21 15.83 32.76 24.92
CA GLU A 21 14.38 32.81 24.83
C GLU A 21 14.01 32.94 23.35
N MET A 22 13.10 32.09 22.88
CA MET A 22 12.62 32.12 21.50
C MET A 22 12.05 33.50 21.19
N ASP A 23 12.61 34.16 20.16
CA ASP A 23 12.26 35.54 19.82
C ASP A 23 10.81 35.68 19.33
N ASP A 24 10.32 36.92 19.28
CA ASP A 24 8.93 37.20 18.92
C ASP A 24 8.55 36.74 17.51
N LEU A 25 9.51 36.75 16.56
CA LEU A 25 9.28 36.31 15.19
C LEU A 25 9.00 34.80 15.18
N VAL A 26 9.90 34.01 15.78
CA VAL A 26 9.79 32.55 15.84
C VAL A 26 8.58 32.13 16.68
N ARG A 27 8.30 32.82 17.79
CA ARG A 27 7.11 32.60 18.63
C ARG A 27 5.81 32.85 17.88
N LYS A 28 5.73 33.94 17.13
CA LYS A 28 4.56 34.24 16.30
C LYS A 28 4.37 33.19 15.22
N ALA A 29 5.44 32.81 14.51
CA ALA A 29 5.38 31.78 13.48
C ALA A 29 4.96 30.42 14.06
N LEU A 30 5.45 30.05 15.24
CA LEU A 30 5.05 28.80 15.91
C LEU A 30 3.55 28.81 16.20
N ALA A 31 3.01 29.87 16.78
CA ALA A 31 1.57 30.00 17.02
C ALA A 31 0.75 29.94 15.72
N MET A 32 1.27 30.50 14.62
CA MET A 32 0.65 30.38 13.30
C MET A 32 0.66 28.93 12.78
N THR A 33 1.78 28.20 12.92
CA THR A 33 1.81 26.77 12.55
C THR A 33 0.84 25.92 13.37
N GLU A 34 0.75 26.15 14.68
CA GLU A 34 -0.10 25.39 15.59
C GLU A 34 -1.59 25.72 15.40
N SER A 35 -1.92 26.89 14.87
CA SER A 35 -3.29 27.28 14.50
C SER A 35 -3.67 26.94 13.05
N GLY A 36 -2.84 26.16 12.34
CA GLY A 36 -3.09 25.72 10.97
C GLY A 36 -2.78 26.76 9.88
N GLN A 37 -2.18 27.89 10.24
CA GLN A 37 -1.75 28.96 9.32
C GLN A 37 -0.31 28.73 8.83
N ALA A 38 0.01 27.48 8.49
CA ALA A 38 1.38 27.06 8.13
C ALA A 38 2.00 27.86 6.98
N ARG A 39 1.22 28.13 5.92
CA ARG A 39 1.69 28.91 4.77
C ARG A 39 2.08 30.33 5.18
N GLN A 40 1.25 30.99 5.99
CA GLN A 40 1.55 32.33 6.48
C GLN A 40 2.76 32.35 7.43
N ALA A 41 2.92 31.31 8.25
CA ALA A 41 4.10 31.16 9.10
C ALA A 41 5.38 30.99 8.27
N TYR A 42 5.32 30.19 7.21
CA TYR A 42 6.42 29.99 6.29
C TYR A 42 6.79 31.28 5.55
N ASP A 43 5.81 31.98 4.98
CA ASP A 43 6.03 33.24 4.27
C ASP A 43 6.59 34.33 5.20
N LEU A 44 6.22 34.31 6.49
CA LEU A 44 6.77 35.21 7.51
C LEU A 44 8.26 34.91 7.81
N LEU A 45 8.66 33.64 7.81
CA LEU A 45 10.01 33.22 8.17
C LEU A 45 10.97 33.18 6.97
N GLU A 46 10.48 32.89 5.76
CA GLU A 46 11.27 32.73 4.53
C GLU A 46 12.28 33.86 4.29
N PRO A 47 11.94 35.16 4.42
CA PRO A 47 12.89 36.26 4.20
C PRO A 47 14.09 36.24 5.16
N HIS A 48 13.98 35.51 6.26
CA HIS A 48 14.99 35.41 7.30
C HIS A 48 15.82 34.12 7.22
N GLU A 49 15.46 33.15 6.37
CA GLU A 49 16.10 31.83 6.31
C GLU A 49 17.62 31.93 6.15
N VAL A 50 18.10 32.70 5.16
CA VAL A 50 19.55 32.80 4.89
C VAL A 50 20.32 33.34 6.09
N ARG A 51 19.75 34.31 6.82
CA ARG A 51 20.42 34.95 7.97
C ARG A 51 20.35 34.08 9.22
N ARG A 52 19.30 33.29 9.36
CA ARG A 52 18.99 32.51 10.57
C ARG A 52 19.26 31.01 10.42
N ALA A 53 19.68 30.53 9.25
CA ALA A 53 20.05 29.15 9.04
C ALA A 53 21.11 28.69 10.07
N GLY A 54 20.83 27.58 10.73
CA GLY A 54 21.66 27.02 11.79
C GLY A 54 21.24 27.42 13.20
N ASP A 55 20.32 28.39 13.35
CA ASP A 55 19.63 28.65 14.61
C ASP A 55 18.56 27.56 14.84
N PRO A 56 18.70 26.68 15.84
CA PRO A 56 17.80 25.55 16.02
C PRO A 56 16.35 25.94 16.28
N ASP A 57 16.09 27.05 16.96
CA ASP A 57 14.72 27.47 17.28
C ASP A 57 14.03 27.99 16.01
N PHE A 58 14.75 28.81 15.23
CA PHE A 58 14.27 29.25 13.92
C PHE A 58 14.09 28.08 12.96
N ASP A 59 15.10 27.22 12.81
CA ASP A 59 15.09 26.10 11.86
C ASP A 59 14.01 25.07 12.21
N THR A 60 13.70 24.86 13.49
CA THR A 60 12.60 23.97 13.91
C THR A 60 11.26 24.50 13.42
N VAL A 61 10.94 25.77 13.70
CA VAL A 61 9.65 26.35 13.32
C VAL A 61 9.54 26.54 11.82
N PHE A 62 10.63 27.01 11.18
CA PHE A 62 10.70 27.14 9.73
C PHE A 62 10.51 25.79 9.03
N GLY A 63 11.17 24.74 9.52
CA GLY A 63 11.05 23.39 8.99
C GLY A 63 9.64 22.82 9.12
N ILE A 64 8.99 23.01 10.27
CA ILE A 64 7.58 22.60 10.49
C ILE A 64 6.65 23.35 9.54
N ALA A 65 6.79 24.68 9.46
CA ALA A 65 5.97 25.52 8.59
C ALA A 65 6.13 25.15 7.12
N ALA A 66 7.37 24.94 6.68
CA ALA A 66 7.70 24.49 5.32
C ALA A 66 7.05 23.14 5.02
N ASN A 67 7.16 22.16 5.93
CA ASN A 67 6.61 20.82 5.74
C ASN A 67 5.08 20.83 5.61
N GLN A 68 4.41 21.59 6.49
CA GLN A 68 2.95 21.75 6.47
C GLN A 68 2.46 22.58 5.27
N SER A 69 3.33 23.40 4.69
CA SER A 69 3.04 24.19 3.49
C SER A 69 3.27 23.42 2.18
N GLY A 70 3.94 22.27 2.20
CA GLY A 70 4.31 21.50 1.01
C GLY A 70 5.73 21.79 0.48
N GLU A 71 6.51 22.60 1.20
CA GLU A 71 7.87 23.01 0.84
C GLU A 71 8.89 22.01 1.39
N HIS A 72 8.70 20.72 1.06
CA HIS A 72 9.35 19.60 1.75
C HIS A 72 10.87 19.61 1.62
N ALA A 73 11.43 20.05 0.48
CA ALA A 73 12.88 20.15 0.30
C ALA A 73 13.54 21.16 1.27
N ARG A 74 12.89 22.30 1.52
CA ARG A 74 13.36 23.29 2.50
C ARG A 74 13.15 22.81 3.93
N ALA A 75 12.05 22.11 4.18
CA ALA A 75 11.83 21.44 5.46
C ALA A 75 12.95 20.45 5.78
N VAL A 76 13.37 19.61 4.83
CA VAL A 76 14.49 18.67 5.00
C VAL A 76 15.75 19.41 5.42
N MET A 77 16.17 20.43 4.66
CA MET A 77 17.41 21.15 4.95
C MET A 77 17.41 21.82 6.33
N ALA A 78 16.30 22.42 6.76
CA ALA A 78 16.19 23.07 8.06
C ALA A 78 16.16 22.05 9.21
N LEU A 79 15.34 21.01 9.10
CA LEU A 79 15.17 20.02 10.16
C LEU A 79 16.40 19.10 10.31
N GLU A 80 17.15 18.84 9.24
CA GLU A 80 18.44 18.17 9.34
C GLU A 80 19.39 18.94 10.25
N ARG A 81 19.54 20.27 10.05
CA ARG A 81 20.36 21.12 10.93
C ARG A 81 19.91 21.02 12.38
N VAL A 82 18.60 21.06 12.64
CA VAL A 82 18.05 20.89 13.99
C VAL A 82 18.45 19.54 14.58
N THR A 83 18.26 18.44 13.86
CA THR A 83 18.56 17.09 14.40
C THR A 83 20.06 16.86 14.64
N ILE A 84 20.94 17.58 13.93
CA ILE A 84 22.38 17.58 14.16
C ILE A 84 22.71 18.32 15.47
N VAL A 85 22.15 19.51 15.68
CA VAL A 85 22.43 20.35 16.86
C VAL A 85 21.69 19.87 18.11
N GLN A 86 20.48 19.34 17.93
CA GLN A 86 19.60 18.84 18.99
C GLN A 86 19.17 17.38 18.71
N PRO A 87 20.06 16.38 18.90
CA PRO A 87 19.75 14.97 18.63
C PRO A 87 18.58 14.40 19.47
N GLY A 88 18.23 15.05 20.60
CA GLY A 88 17.10 14.67 21.44
C GLY A 88 15.77 15.30 21.04
N ASN A 89 15.72 16.17 20.01
CA ASN A 89 14.50 16.81 19.57
C ASN A 89 13.64 15.84 18.74
N THR A 90 12.80 15.07 19.43
CA THR A 90 11.93 14.04 18.81
C THR A 90 10.90 14.63 17.86
N ARG A 91 10.41 15.87 18.12
CA ARG A 91 9.49 16.59 17.24
C ARG A 91 10.17 16.92 15.91
N ALA A 92 11.36 17.52 15.93
CA ALA A 92 12.12 17.83 14.72
C ALA A 92 12.47 16.57 13.92
N ARG A 93 12.83 15.46 14.60
CA ARG A 93 13.09 14.19 13.91
C ARG A 93 11.83 13.62 13.24
N ALA A 94 10.68 13.64 13.92
CA ALA A 94 9.43 13.17 13.33
C ALA A 94 9.05 14.00 12.09
N GLU A 95 9.21 15.33 12.18
CA GLU A 95 8.95 16.24 11.06
C GLU A 95 9.92 16.03 9.90
N LEU A 96 11.21 15.77 10.18
CA LEU A 96 12.17 15.41 9.15
C LEU A 96 11.79 14.10 8.46
N GLY A 97 11.33 13.10 9.22
CA GLY A 97 10.82 11.85 8.66
C GLY A 97 9.63 12.05 7.73
N ARG A 98 8.69 12.94 8.10
CA ARG A 98 7.56 13.33 7.23
C ARG A 98 8.03 14.01 5.96
N ALA A 99 8.99 14.94 6.06
CA ALA A 99 9.54 15.65 4.90
C ALA A 99 10.28 14.69 3.96
N MET A 100 11.08 13.76 4.51
CA MET A 100 11.76 12.70 3.75
C MET A 100 10.79 11.81 2.99
N PHE A 101 9.67 11.44 3.61
CA PHE A 101 8.62 10.66 2.94
C PHE A 101 8.01 11.44 1.77
N ALA A 102 7.73 12.73 1.98
CA ALA A 102 7.13 13.57 0.95
C ALA A 102 8.04 13.83 -0.26
N VAL A 103 9.37 13.82 -0.08
CA VAL A 103 10.34 13.89 -1.18
C VAL A 103 10.68 12.52 -1.80
N GLY A 104 10.04 11.44 -1.34
CA GLY A 104 10.18 10.10 -1.89
C GLY A 104 11.30 9.24 -1.28
N ASP A 105 12.01 9.72 -0.24
CA ASP A 105 12.99 8.93 0.50
C ASP A 105 12.33 8.18 1.66
N SER A 106 11.54 7.16 1.30
CA SER A 106 10.83 6.30 2.25
C SER A 106 11.76 5.55 3.22
N LYS A 107 13.00 5.27 2.82
CA LYS A 107 13.98 4.54 3.66
C LYS A 107 14.49 5.42 4.79
N SER A 108 14.88 6.65 4.49
CA SER A 108 15.29 7.63 5.49
C SER A 108 14.10 8.02 6.37
N ALA A 109 12.93 8.22 5.77
CA ALA A 109 11.69 8.50 6.49
C ALA A 109 11.39 7.45 7.57
N ARG A 110 11.39 6.15 7.21
CA ARG A 110 11.18 5.04 8.15
C ARG A 110 12.15 5.12 9.32
N THR A 111 13.44 5.24 9.02
CA THR A 111 14.50 5.28 10.03
C THR A 111 14.29 6.41 11.04
N LEU A 112 14.00 7.61 10.55
CA LEU A 112 13.79 8.80 11.39
C LEU A 112 12.52 8.68 12.24
N LEU A 113 11.43 8.20 11.66
CA LEU A 113 10.15 8.01 12.34
C LEU A 113 10.24 6.94 13.45
N GLU A 114 10.89 5.81 13.19
CA GLU A 114 11.15 4.77 14.18
C GLU A 114 12.04 5.29 15.33
N GLN A 115 13.08 6.05 15.01
CA GLN A 115 13.94 6.70 16.02
C GLN A 115 13.16 7.71 16.87
N ALA A 116 12.29 8.53 16.25
CA ALA A 116 11.46 9.48 16.98
C ALA A 116 10.51 8.77 17.95
N LYS A 117 9.90 7.66 17.52
CA LYS A 117 9.06 6.80 18.37
C LYS A 117 9.85 6.18 19.52
N ALA A 118 11.02 5.61 19.23
CA ALA A 118 11.88 4.97 20.23
C ALA A 118 12.38 5.95 21.31
N GLN A 119 12.53 7.24 20.97
CA GLN A 119 12.95 8.28 21.90
C GLN A 119 11.80 8.96 22.66
N GLY A 120 10.57 8.42 22.58
CA GLY A 120 9.44 8.87 23.38
C GLY A 120 8.75 10.11 22.82
N ALA A 121 8.52 10.15 21.50
CA ALA A 121 7.60 11.13 20.91
C ALA A 121 6.25 11.15 21.67
N PRO A 122 5.65 12.33 21.92
CA PRO A 122 4.35 12.44 22.59
C PRO A 122 3.27 11.58 21.91
N ALA A 123 2.28 11.12 22.67
CA ALA A 123 1.28 10.16 22.18
C ALA A 123 0.57 10.60 20.88
N GLU A 124 0.27 11.89 20.74
CA GLU A 124 -0.33 12.48 19.54
C GLU A 124 0.60 12.37 18.30
N ALA A 125 1.89 12.63 18.50
CA ALA A 125 2.90 12.46 17.46
C ALA A 125 3.12 10.96 17.13
N ALA A 126 3.06 10.07 18.13
CA ALA A 126 3.22 8.63 17.94
C ALA A 126 2.12 8.03 17.04
N LEU A 127 0.86 8.44 17.20
CA LEU A 127 -0.24 8.01 16.34
C LEU A 127 0.02 8.41 14.88
N THR A 128 0.47 9.65 14.68
CA THR A 128 0.78 10.20 13.36
C THR A 128 1.98 9.46 12.73
N ILE A 129 3.03 9.20 13.51
CA ILE A 129 4.19 8.39 13.09
C ILE A 129 3.73 7.00 12.61
N ASP A 130 2.85 6.33 13.36
CA ASP A 130 2.35 5.00 12.99
C ASP A 130 1.53 5.01 11.68
N GLN A 131 0.82 6.10 11.40
CA GLN A 131 0.14 6.28 10.11
C GLN A 131 1.15 6.39 8.95
N PHE A 132 2.22 7.17 9.12
CA PHE A 132 3.27 7.30 8.10
C PHE A 132 4.04 5.99 7.89
N LEU A 133 4.39 5.27 8.96
CA LEU A 133 5.06 3.98 8.85
C LEU A 133 4.21 2.95 8.08
N ARG A 134 2.89 2.91 8.33
CA ARG A 134 1.97 2.08 7.55
C ARG A 134 1.90 2.49 6.08
N ALA A 135 1.89 3.79 5.78
CA ALA A 135 1.92 4.27 4.40
C ALA A 135 3.20 3.83 3.67
N ILE A 136 4.35 3.89 4.35
CA ILE A 136 5.62 3.36 3.84
C ILE A 136 5.53 1.85 3.62
N ASP A 137 5.00 1.07 4.57
CA ASP A 137 4.83 -0.38 4.44
C ASP A 137 3.98 -0.76 3.23
N VAL A 138 2.85 -0.07 3.02
CA VAL A 138 1.96 -0.30 1.88
C VAL A 138 2.67 0.03 0.56
N ALA A 139 3.36 1.18 0.49
CA ALA A 139 4.13 1.57 -0.69
C ALA A 139 5.25 0.56 -1.01
N GLU A 140 5.99 0.10 0.01
CA GLU A 140 7.05 -0.91 -0.16
C GLU A 140 6.50 -2.29 -0.54
N ALA A 141 5.39 -2.72 0.07
CA ALA A 141 4.76 -4.00 -0.26
C ALA A 141 4.32 -4.07 -1.73
N GLN A 142 3.87 -2.95 -2.30
CA GLN A 142 3.54 -2.85 -3.72
C GLN A 142 4.76 -2.86 -4.65
N MET A 143 5.95 -2.62 -4.12
CA MET A 143 7.24 -2.64 -4.82
C MET A 143 8.03 -3.93 -4.59
N ARG A 144 7.50 -4.89 -3.81
CA ARG A 144 8.13 -6.19 -3.56
C ARG A 144 7.42 -7.31 -4.31
N SER A 145 8.20 -8.32 -4.69
CA SER A 145 7.65 -9.57 -5.17
C SER A 145 6.75 -10.19 -4.10
N SER A 146 5.58 -10.67 -4.51
CA SER A 146 4.56 -11.23 -3.61
C SER A 146 3.93 -12.47 -4.22
N ILE A 147 3.52 -13.39 -3.35
CA ILE A 147 2.81 -14.61 -3.71
C ILE A 147 1.66 -14.83 -2.71
N LYS A 148 0.50 -15.21 -3.20
CA LYS A 148 -0.71 -15.49 -2.42
C LYS A 148 -1.27 -16.83 -2.88
N ALA A 149 -1.67 -17.68 -1.95
CA ALA A 149 -2.28 -18.97 -2.25
C ALA A 149 -3.50 -19.21 -1.36
N TYR A 150 -4.45 -20.00 -1.86
CA TYR A 150 -5.63 -20.41 -1.11
C TYR A 150 -6.05 -21.83 -1.46
N VAL A 151 -6.78 -22.45 -0.54
CA VAL A 151 -7.50 -23.71 -0.72
C VAL A 151 -8.89 -23.53 -0.11
N GLU A 152 -9.91 -23.97 -0.83
CA GLU A 152 -11.32 -23.92 -0.44
C GLU A 152 -11.92 -25.32 -0.57
N LEU A 153 -12.68 -25.71 0.45
CA LEU A 153 -13.45 -26.95 0.46
C LEU A 153 -14.91 -26.60 0.71
N GLY A 154 -15.82 -27.15 -0.09
CA GLY A 154 -17.25 -26.94 0.03
C GLY A 154 -18.01 -28.25 -0.06
N VAL A 155 -19.14 -28.34 0.64
CA VAL A 155 -20.13 -29.41 0.45
C VAL A 155 -21.51 -28.79 0.42
N GLY A 156 -22.44 -29.38 -0.33
CA GLY A 156 -23.77 -28.81 -0.45
C GLY A 156 -24.78 -29.77 -1.07
N HIS A 157 -25.99 -29.25 -1.28
CA HIS A 157 -27.08 -29.95 -1.93
C HIS A 157 -27.70 -29.03 -2.99
N ASP A 158 -27.79 -29.53 -4.21
CA ASP A 158 -28.41 -28.87 -5.34
C ASP A 158 -29.74 -29.57 -5.63
N SER A 159 -30.84 -28.82 -5.60
CA SER A 159 -32.16 -29.39 -5.86
C SER A 159 -32.45 -29.59 -7.36
N ASN A 160 -31.62 -29.04 -8.26
CA ASN A 160 -31.79 -29.15 -9.70
C ASN A 160 -30.45 -29.00 -10.46
N VAL A 161 -29.56 -29.98 -10.30
CA VAL A 161 -28.23 -29.95 -10.93
C VAL A 161 -28.28 -29.98 -12.46
N SER A 162 -29.32 -30.57 -13.04
CA SER A 162 -29.53 -30.60 -14.49
C SER A 162 -30.10 -29.30 -15.07
N SER A 163 -30.58 -28.39 -14.22
CA SER A 163 -31.38 -27.23 -14.63
C SER A 163 -32.58 -27.60 -15.52
N GLY A 164 -33.05 -28.85 -15.42
CA GLY A 164 -34.14 -29.38 -16.26
C GLY A 164 -35.53 -29.11 -15.67
N PRO A 165 -36.60 -29.25 -16.47
CA PRO A 165 -37.98 -29.22 -15.97
C PRO A 165 -38.25 -30.43 -15.07
N GLY A 166 -39.27 -30.32 -14.20
CA GLY A 166 -39.69 -31.42 -13.33
C GLY A 166 -40.42 -32.57 -14.04
N ASN A 167 -40.87 -32.36 -15.28
CA ASN A 167 -41.59 -33.34 -16.09
C ASN A 167 -40.79 -33.67 -17.36
N PRO A 168 -40.56 -34.96 -17.69
CA PRO A 168 -39.92 -35.35 -18.95
C PRO A 168 -40.73 -34.97 -20.19
N ASN A 169 -42.06 -34.82 -20.09
CA ASN A 169 -42.91 -34.49 -21.23
C ASN A 169 -43.01 -32.97 -21.39
N VAL A 170 -42.48 -32.46 -22.51
CA VAL A 170 -42.55 -31.04 -22.88
C VAL A 170 -43.43 -30.89 -24.12
N ALA A 171 -44.47 -30.06 -24.04
CA ALA A 171 -45.33 -29.74 -25.16
C ALA A 171 -44.68 -28.66 -26.04
N VAL A 172 -44.47 -28.96 -27.33
CA VAL A 172 -43.93 -28.02 -28.31
C VAL A 172 -45.03 -27.67 -29.33
N PRO A 173 -45.40 -26.38 -29.50
CA PRO A 173 -46.59 -25.97 -30.27
C PRO A 173 -46.71 -26.47 -31.71
N VAL A 174 -45.60 -26.85 -32.35
CA VAL A 174 -45.55 -27.22 -33.79
C VAL A 174 -45.31 -28.72 -34.01
N ILE A 175 -44.69 -29.42 -33.06
CA ILE A 175 -44.27 -30.83 -33.21
C ILE A 175 -44.89 -31.78 -32.19
N GLY A 176 -45.75 -31.28 -31.28
CA GLY A 176 -46.41 -32.08 -30.26
C GLY A 176 -45.54 -32.30 -29.00
N GLY A 177 -45.84 -33.36 -28.25
CA GLY A 177 -45.12 -33.69 -27.01
C GLY A 177 -43.79 -34.39 -27.27
N VAL A 178 -42.71 -33.89 -26.68
CA VAL A 178 -41.38 -34.50 -26.71
C VAL A 178 -41.04 -35.04 -25.32
N VAL A 179 -40.50 -36.26 -25.26
CA VAL A 179 -40.01 -36.86 -24.01
C VAL A 179 -38.52 -36.59 -23.87
N LEU A 180 -38.13 -35.88 -22.83
CA LEU A 180 -36.74 -35.57 -22.52
C LEU A 180 -35.99 -36.80 -21.98
N GLY A 181 -34.68 -36.86 -22.26
CA GLY A 181 -33.79 -37.87 -21.70
C GLY A 181 -33.63 -37.73 -20.18
N ALA A 182 -33.23 -38.82 -19.51
CA ALA A 182 -33.17 -38.89 -18.04
C ALA A 182 -32.24 -37.86 -17.37
N ASN A 183 -31.26 -37.32 -18.10
CA ASN A 183 -30.32 -36.28 -17.61
C ASN A 183 -30.80 -34.86 -17.93
N SER A 184 -31.89 -34.72 -18.69
CA SER A 184 -32.48 -33.43 -19.08
C SER A 184 -33.71 -33.05 -18.24
N VAL A 185 -34.06 -33.87 -17.25
CA VAL A 185 -35.13 -33.63 -16.27
C VAL A 185 -34.51 -33.28 -14.93
N LYS A 186 -35.22 -32.55 -14.07
CA LYS A 186 -34.77 -32.15 -12.73
C LYS A 186 -34.15 -33.32 -11.96
N ARG A 187 -32.91 -33.12 -11.50
CA ARG A 187 -32.16 -34.04 -10.63
C ARG A 187 -31.65 -33.30 -9.41
N ASP A 188 -31.85 -33.86 -8.22
CA ASP A 188 -31.15 -33.40 -7.03
C ASP A 188 -29.82 -34.12 -6.85
N ALA A 189 -28.85 -33.43 -6.26
CA ALA A 189 -27.56 -34.01 -5.95
C ALA A 189 -26.92 -33.33 -4.74
N SER A 190 -26.38 -34.11 -3.82
CA SER A 190 -25.34 -33.60 -2.91
C SER A 190 -24.01 -33.50 -3.66
N PHE A 191 -23.20 -32.50 -3.32
CA PHE A 191 -21.91 -32.29 -3.97
C PHE A 191 -20.80 -31.95 -2.98
N ALA A 192 -19.56 -32.12 -3.44
CA ALA A 192 -18.35 -31.62 -2.82
C ALA A 192 -17.56 -30.79 -3.84
N ASN A 193 -17.00 -29.67 -3.38
CA ASN A 193 -16.20 -28.73 -4.15
C ASN A 193 -14.79 -28.63 -3.57
N LEU A 194 -13.80 -28.59 -4.45
CA LEU A 194 -12.43 -28.22 -4.14
C LEU A 194 -12.04 -27.04 -5.03
N GLY A 195 -11.69 -25.92 -4.40
CA GLY A 195 -11.05 -24.78 -5.04
C GLY A 195 -9.61 -24.66 -4.56
N ALA A 196 -8.67 -24.37 -5.45
CA ALA A 196 -7.33 -23.98 -5.04
C ALA A 196 -6.75 -22.99 -6.05
N GLY A 197 -5.89 -22.10 -5.58
CA GLY A 197 -5.24 -21.16 -6.49
C GLY A 197 -4.02 -20.51 -5.90
N VAL A 198 -3.18 -20.02 -6.80
CA VAL A 198 -1.98 -19.25 -6.51
C VAL A 198 -1.95 -18.03 -7.44
N SER A 199 -1.56 -16.90 -6.89
CA SER A 199 -1.31 -15.67 -7.65
C SER A 199 -0.02 -15.04 -7.18
N GLY A 200 0.68 -14.37 -8.08
CA GLY A 200 1.93 -13.73 -7.72
C GLY A 200 2.30 -12.59 -8.65
N ARG A 201 3.12 -11.71 -8.09
CA ARG A 201 3.83 -10.65 -8.80
C ARG A 201 5.32 -10.79 -8.48
N HIS A 202 6.15 -10.82 -9.50
CA HIS A 202 7.59 -10.76 -9.36
C HIS A 202 8.09 -9.43 -9.93
N VAL A 203 8.63 -8.57 -9.08
CA VAL A 203 9.15 -7.25 -9.47
C VAL A 203 10.53 -7.43 -10.07
N LEU A 204 10.70 -7.05 -11.34
CA LEU A 204 11.98 -7.12 -12.06
C LEU A 204 12.81 -5.86 -11.80
N ASP A 205 12.18 -4.70 -11.90
CA ASP A 205 12.76 -3.38 -11.62
C ASP A 205 11.67 -2.38 -11.15
N SER A 206 11.98 -1.09 -11.09
CA SER A 206 11.04 -0.06 -10.61
C SER A 206 9.80 0.13 -11.49
N ARG A 207 9.79 -0.39 -12.73
CA ARG A 207 8.70 -0.26 -13.70
C ARG A 207 8.12 -1.60 -14.14
N TRP A 208 8.94 -2.64 -14.29
CA TRP A 208 8.51 -3.93 -14.82
C TRP A 208 8.24 -4.96 -13.74
N SER A 209 7.16 -5.71 -13.93
CA SER A 209 6.81 -6.88 -13.13
C SER A 209 6.30 -8.02 -13.99
N ILE A 210 6.57 -9.26 -13.59
CA ILE A 210 5.88 -10.45 -14.10
C ILE A 210 4.69 -10.72 -13.19
N VAL A 211 3.53 -11.01 -13.77
CA VAL A 211 2.32 -11.35 -13.04
C VAL A 211 1.80 -12.71 -13.49
N GLY A 212 1.22 -13.46 -12.56
CA GLY A 212 0.63 -14.75 -12.88
C GLY A 212 -0.43 -15.18 -11.88
N ASN A 213 -1.39 -15.96 -12.40
CA ASN A 213 -2.41 -16.63 -11.62
C ASN A 213 -2.62 -18.04 -12.17
N ALA A 214 -2.80 -19.01 -11.28
CA ALA A 214 -3.28 -20.33 -11.63
C ALA A 214 -4.34 -20.73 -10.61
N SER A 215 -5.49 -21.19 -11.07
CA SER A 215 -6.55 -21.71 -10.22
C SER A 215 -7.18 -22.97 -10.80
N LEU A 216 -7.66 -23.80 -9.89
CA LEU A 216 -8.44 -24.99 -10.19
C LEU A 216 -9.72 -24.98 -9.36
N ASN A 217 -10.81 -25.40 -9.96
CA ASN A 217 -12.06 -25.71 -9.27
C ASN A 217 -12.52 -27.10 -9.72
N LYS A 218 -13.01 -27.92 -8.79
CA LYS A 218 -13.56 -29.23 -9.08
C LYS A 218 -14.80 -29.47 -8.26
N ARG A 219 -15.90 -29.82 -8.92
CA ARG A 219 -17.16 -30.22 -8.31
C ARG A 219 -17.49 -31.67 -8.64
N ALA A 220 -17.71 -32.45 -7.58
CA ALA A 220 -18.17 -33.83 -7.67
C ALA A 220 -19.56 -33.95 -7.07
N ASN A 221 -20.52 -34.43 -7.86
CA ASN A 221 -21.90 -34.70 -7.46
C ASN A 221 -22.06 -36.18 -7.13
N ARG A 222 -22.69 -36.47 -5.99
CA ARG A 222 -22.97 -37.83 -5.53
C ARG A 222 -24.11 -38.42 -6.36
N ASN A 223 -23.92 -39.64 -6.88
CA ASN A 223 -24.89 -40.37 -7.71
C ASN A 223 -25.31 -39.68 -9.02
N GLU A 224 -24.75 -38.51 -9.32
CA GLU A 224 -25.08 -37.66 -10.47
C GLU A 224 -23.77 -37.23 -11.17
N SER A 225 -22.86 -38.18 -11.39
CA SER A 225 -21.50 -37.92 -11.86
C SER A 225 -21.43 -37.30 -13.26
N VAL A 226 -22.50 -37.45 -14.05
CA VAL A 226 -22.62 -36.83 -15.38
C VAL A 226 -22.64 -35.29 -15.30
N PHE A 227 -22.90 -34.73 -14.13
CA PHE A 227 -22.86 -33.29 -13.86
C PHE A 227 -21.56 -32.84 -13.17
N ASN A 228 -20.59 -33.74 -12.99
CA ASN A 228 -19.28 -33.36 -12.47
C ASN A 228 -18.60 -32.39 -13.43
N ASN A 229 -17.93 -31.40 -12.86
CA ASN A 229 -17.14 -30.46 -13.63
C ASN A 229 -15.83 -30.14 -12.93
N ASP A 230 -14.88 -29.72 -13.74
CA ASP A 230 -13.65 -29.11 -13.27
C ASP A 230 -13.22 -28.00 -14.22
N GLN A 231 -12.55 -27.01 -13.67
CA GLN A 231 -12.09 -25.84 -14.38
C GLN A 231 -10.66 -25.54 -13.98
N VAL A 232 -9.81 -25.31 -14.97
CA VAL A 232 -8.45 -24.79 -14.78
C VAL A 232 -8.37 -23.43 -15.44
N ASN A 233 -7.93 -22.43 -14.68
CA ASN A 233 -7.63 -21.10 -15.21
C ASN A 233 -6.16 -20.79 -15.01
N LEU A 234 -5.49 -20.35 -16.07
CA LEU A 234 -4.11 -19.88 -16.05
C LEU A 234 -4.07 -18.47 -16.66
N LEU A 235 -3.34 -17.57 -16.01
CA LEU A 235 -3.01 -16.25 -16.51
C LEU A 235 -1.52 -16.02 -16.28
N GLY A 236 -0.82 -15.53 -17.31
CA GLY A 236 0.58 -15.18 -17.21
C GLY A 236 0.91 -13.99 -18.09
N GLY A 237 1.59 -12.99 -17.53
CA GLY A 237 1.83 -11.74 -18.24
C GLY A 237 2.90 -10.85 -17.63
N VAL A 238 3.00 -9.66 -18.20
CA VAL A 238 3.88 -8.60 -17.75
C VAL A 238 3.06 -7.37 -17.40
N SER A 239 3.56 -6.59 -16.45
CA SER A 239 2.98 -5.34 -16.01
C SER A 239 4.06 -4.25 -16.02
N TYR A 240 3.71 -3.09 -16.57
CA TYR A 240 4.55 -1.91 -16.66
C TYR A 240 3.89 -0.75 -15.90
N ARG A 241 4.59 -0.21 -14.91
CA ARG A 241 4.13 0.91 -14.08
C ARG A 241 4.90 2.19 -14.40
N VAL A 242 4.17 3.28 -14.60
CA VAL A 242 4.71 4.63 -14.79
C VAL A 242 3.81 5.63 -14.07
N ASP A 243 4.39 6.40 -13.14
CA ASP A 243 3.67 7.32 -12.26
C ASP A 243 2.48 6.63 -11.55
N ARG A 244 1.26 7.10 -11.84
CA ARG A 244 0.01 6.56 -11.32
C ARG A 244 -0.68 5.57 -12.27
N GLN A 245 0.00 5.18 -13.35
CA GLN A 245 -0.52 4.28 -14.38
C GLN A 245 0.14 2.91 -14.33
N GLU A 246 -0.65 1.87 -14.58
CA GLU A 246 -0.20 0.50 -14.71
C GLU A 246 -0.84 -0.12 -15.96
N PHE A 247 -0.02 -0.74 -16.80
CA PHE A 247 -0.44 -1.45 -18.00
C PHE A 247 -0.06 -2.92 -17.85
N THR A 248 -1.02 -3.82 -18.04
CA THR A 248 -0.79 -5.26 -17.95
C THR A 248 -1.14 -5.92 -19.27
N LEU A 249 -0.26 -6.78 -19.77
CA LEU A 249 -0.52 -7.63 -20.93
C LEU A 249 -0.31 -9.08 -20.50
N ALA A 250 -1.34 -9.91 -20.62
CA ALA A 250 -1.30 -11.30 -20.19
C ALA A 250 -1.95 -12.25 -21.19
N ALA A 251 -1.40 -13.46 -21.27
CA ALA A 251 -2.06 -14.58 -21.90
C ALA A 251 -2.97 -15.27 -20.90
N VAL A 252 -4.14 -15.70 -21.36
CA VAL A 252 -5.13 -16.43 -20.56
C VAL A 252 -5.41 -17.78 -21.20
N TYR A 253 -5.55 -18.80 -20.37
CA TYR A 253 -5.97 -20.13 -20.75
C TYR A 253 -7.02 -20.61 -19.74
N GLU A 254 -8.18 -21.00 -20.24
CA GLU A 254 -9.22 -21.65 -19.47
C GLU A 254 -9.55 -22.99 -20.12
N ASP A 255 -9.68 -24.03 -19.29
CA ASP A 255 -10.17 -25.32 -19.71
C ASP A 255 -11.25 -25.80 -18.74
N TYR A 256 -12.43 -26.05 -19.28
CA TYR A 256 -13.61 -26.47 -18.53
C TYR A 256 -14.05 -27.85 -19.00
N HIS A 257 -13.93 -28.81 -18.10
CA HIS A 257 -14.41 -30.17 -18.30
C HIS A 257 -15.81 -30.33 -17.70
N TYR A 258 -16.65 -31.04 -18.44
CA TYR A 258 -17.96 -31.47 -17.99
C TYR A 258 -18.11 -32.95 -18.30
N ASN A 259 -18.58 -33.72 -17.31
CA ASN A 259 -18.67 -35.18 -17.39
C ASN A 259 -17.34 -35.86 -17.79
N GLY A 260 -16.22 -35.34 -17.28
CA GLY A 260 -14.87 -35.87 -17.57
C GLY A 260 -14.38 -35.66 -19.00
N SER A 261 -15.07 -34.84 -19.80
CA SER A 261 -14.69 -34.49 -21.17
C SER A 261 -14.59 -32.98 -21.34
N THR A 262 -13.72 -32.51 -22.24
CA THR A 262 -13.53 -31.07 -22.47
C THR A 262 -14.79 -30.51 -23.10
N ASN A 263 -15.43 -29.58 -22.39
CA ASN A 263 -16.64 -28.91 -22.86
C ASN A 263 -16.32 -27.54 -23.47
N ARG A 264 -15.34 -26.82 -22.91
CA ARG A 264 -14.88 -25.54 -23.42
C ARG A 264 -13.41 -25.33 -23.11
N THR A 265 -12.65 -24.93 -24.12
CA THR A 265 -11.29 -24.40 -23.95
C THR A 265 -11.28 -22.97 -24.50
N GLN A 266 -10.76 -22.02 -23.72
CA GLN A 266 -10.56 -20.64 -24.16
C GLN A 266 -9.07 -20.30 -24.07
N ARG A 267 -8.59 -19.56 -25.06
CA ARG A 267 -7.21 -19.07 -25.12
C ARG A 267 -7.26 -17.65 -25.61
N GLY A 268 -6.55 -16.75 -24.94
CA GLY A 268 -6.68 -15.35 -25.26
C GLY A 268 -5.54 -14.49 -24.79
N LEU A 269 -5.63 -13.22 -25.14
CA LEU A 269 -4.80 -12.15 -24.64
C LEU A 269 -5.69 -11.11 -23.98
N VAL A 270 -5.29 -10.64 -22.81
CA VAL A 270 -5.92 -9.52 -22.12
C VAL A 270 -4.91 -8.40 -21.96
N GLY A 271 -5.33 -7.19 -22.34
CA GLY A 271 -4.63 -5.95 -22.08
C GLY A 271 -5.44 -5.12 -21.09
N GLU A 272 -4.82 -4.70 -19.99
CA GLU A 272 -5.45 -3.90 -18.95
C GLU A 272 -4.67 -2.59 -18.76
N TRP A 273 -5.39 -1.52 -18.50
CA TRP A 273 -4.86 -0.24 -18.06
C TRP A 273 -5.55 0.16 -16.77
N ALA A 274 -4.77 0.60 -15.79
CA ALA A 274 -5.26 1.12 -14.52
C ALA A 274 -4.59 2.46 -14.21
N TYR A 275 -5.37 3.41 -13.70
CA TYR A 275 -4.93 4.71 -13.21
C TYR A 275 -5.38 4.91 -11.77
N ARG A 276 -4.41 5.11 -10.87
CA ARG A 276 -4.65 5.36 -9.46
C ARG A 276 -4.90 6.85 -9.22
N ILE A 277 -6.09 7.17 -8.72
CA ILE A 277 -6.43 8.53 -8.31
C ILE A 277 -5.78 8.82 -6.96
N ASP A 278 -5.86 7.85 -6.04
CA ASP A 278 -5.21 7.82 -4.73
C ASP A 278 -5.08 6.36 -4.24
N ASP A 279 -4.75 6.17 -2.96
CA ASP A 279 -4.52 4.86 -2.36
C ASP A 279 -5.77 3.98 -2.26
N GLN A 280 -6.97 4.54 -2.45
CA GLN A 280 -8.25 3.84 -2.32
C GLN A 280 -9.10 3.85 -3.60
N ARG A 281 -8.77 4.70 -4.57
CA ARG A 281 -9.55 4.90 -5.80
C ARG A 281 -8.70 4.66 -7.04
N GLU A 282 -9.18 3.78 -7.91
CA GLU A 282 -8.57 3.43 -9.20
C GLU A 282 -9.63 3.43 -10.30
N VAL A 283 -9.25 3.84 -11.51
CA VAL A 283 -10.05 3.72 -12.73
C VAL A 283 -9.29 2.85 -13.70
N GLY A 284 -9.95 1.91 -14.36
CA GLY A 284 -9.31 1.04 -15.33
C GLY A 284 -10.15 0.77 -16.57
N ALA A 285 -9.49 0.25 -17.59
CA ALA A 285 -10.08 -0.26 -18.82
C ALA A 285 -9.37 -1.55 -19.22
N TYR A 286 -10.07 -2.45 -19.92
CA TYR A 286 -9.48 -3.67 -20.43
C TYR A 286 -9.99 -4.01 -21.83
N VAL A 287 -9.17 -4.75 -22.57
CA VAL A 287 -9.53 -5.37 -23.85
C VAL A 287 -9.13 -6.83 -23.78
N GLN A 288 -10.03 -7.70 -24.20
CA GLN A 288 -9.81 -9.13 -24.26
C GLN A 288 -10.02 -9.63 -25.68
N TRP A 289 -9.09 -10.46 -26.14
CA TRP A 289 -9.21 -11.24 -27.36
C TRP A 289 -9.18 -12.72 -27.00
N SER A 290 -10.12 -13.51 -27.50
CA SER A 290 -10.31 -14.93 -27.19
C SER A 290 -10.83 -15.69 -28.39
#